data_AF-A0A523ZGG5-F1
#
_entry.id   AF-A0A523ZGG5-F1
#
_cell.length_a   1.000
_cell.length_b   1.000
_cell.length_c   1.000
_cell.angle_alpha   90.00
_cell.angle_beta   90.00
_cell.angle_gamma   90.00
#
_symmetry.space_group_name_H-M   'P 1'
#
loop_
_entity.id
_entity.type
_entity.pdbx_description
1 polymer ?
#
loop_
_entity_poly.entity_id
_entity_poly.type
_entity_poly.pdbx_seq_one_letter_code
_entity_poly.pdbx_strand_id
1 'polypeptide(L)' 'TGSPEVQVALLTERINGLTEHMRVHRHDYHSLRGLLMLVGQRQRQLSYLNRIDPQRYRSVIARLGIRK' A
#
# COMPACT_ATOMS: atom_id res chain seq x y z
N THR A 1 -7.66 11.80 -11.12
CA THR A 1 -6.83 10.81 -10.38
C THR A 1 -7.45 10.50 -9.01
N GLY A 2 -8.64 9.87 -9.00
CA GLY A 2 -9.41 9.63 -7.77
C GLY A 2 -9.82 8.17 -7.53
N SER A 3 -9.47 7.24 -8.44
CA SER A 3 -9.87 5.85 -8.25
C SER A 3 -9.06 5.20 -7.12
N PRO A 4 -9.72 4.46 -6.22
CA PRO A 4 -9.03 3.73 -5.16
C PRO A 4 -7.95 2.78 -5.69
N GLU A 5 -8.12 2.18 -6.86
CA GLU A 5 -7.13 1.28 -7.46
C GLU A 5 -5.81 1.96 -7.83
N VAL A 6 -5.90 3.14 -8.45
CA VAL A 6 -4.70 3.89 -8.84
C VAL A 6 -3.97 4.37 -7.58
N GLN A 7 -4.71 4.79 -6.55
CA GLN A 7 -4.11 5.19 -5.29
C GLN A 7 -3.43 4.01 -4.59
N VAL A 8 -4.05 2.82 -4.57
CA VAL A 8 -3.43 1.61 -4.01
C VAL A 8 -2.18 1.21 -4.78
N ALA A 9 -2.18 1.33 -6.11
CA ALA A 9 -1.01 1.03 -6.95
C ALA A 9 0.17 1.98 -6.64
N LEU A 10 -0.07 3.29 -6.61
CA LEU A 10 0.94 4.30 -6.29
C LEU A 10 1.51 4.12 -4.87
N LEU A 11 0.63 3.86 -3.90
CA LEU A 11 1.06 3.57 -2.53
C LEU A 11 1.90 2.30 -2.47
N THR A 12 1.56 1.27 -3.24
CA THR A 12 2.30 0.01 -3.28
C THR A 12 3.71 0.19 -3.84
N GLU A 13 3.85 0.92 -4.95
CA GLU A 13 5.16 1.26 -5.52
C GLU A 13 6.03 2.01 -4.49
N ARG A 14 5.47 3.02 -3.84
CA ARG A 14 6.19 3.81 -2.82
C ARG A 14 6.58 3.00 -1.59
N ILE A 15 5.70 2.11 -1.13
CA ILE A 15 5.97 1.19 -0.02
C ILE A 15 7.13 0.26 -0.38
N ASN A 16 7.15 -0.30 -1.60
CA ASN A 16 8.22 -1.18 -2.05
C ASN A 16 9.57 -0.45 -2.07
N GLY A 17 9.62 0.76 -2.64
CA GLY A 17 10.86 1.57 -2.66
C GLY A 17 11.37 1.90 -1.26
N LEU A 18 10.49 2.33 -0.35
CA LEU A 18 10.86 2.61 1.04
C LEU A 18 11.28 1.35 1.81
N THR A 19 10.68 0.20 1.50
CA THR A 19 11.05 -1.08 2.13
C THR A 19 12.48 -1.45 1.77
N GLU A 20 12.91 -1.27 0.51
CA GLU A 20 14.31 -1.47 0.12
C GLU A 20 15.25 -0.45 0.78
N HIS A 21 14.87 0.83 0.85
CA HIS A 21 15.63 1.86 1.58
C HIS A 21 15.86 1.47 3.05
N MET A 22 14.85 0.94 3.73
CA MET A 22 14.94 0.48 5.12
C MET A 22 15.88 -0.72 5.32
N ARG A 23 16.12 -1.56 4.30
CA ARG A 23 17.09 -2.66 4.42
C ARG A 23 18.52 -2.15 4.56
N VAL A 24 18.84 -1.05 3.89
CA VAL A 24 20.14 -0.38 3.97
C VAL A 24 20.20 0.51 5.22
N HIS A 25 19.14 1.27 5.51
CA HIS A 25 19.10 2.27 6.57
C HIS A 25 18.22 1.86 7.76
N ARG A 26 18.62 0.79 8.46
CA ARG A 26 17.81 0.18 9.54
C ARG A 26 17.50 1.08 10.74
N HIS A 27 18.27 2.15 10.93
CA HIS A 27 18.09 3.11 12.04
C HIS A 27 17.36 4.40 11.64
N ASP A 28 16.88 4.50 10.40
CA ASP A 28 16.09 5.65 9.96
C ASP A 28 14.62 5.51 10.40
N TYR A 29 14.39 5.80 11.69
CA TYR A 29 13.07 5.68 12.32
C TYR A 29 12.06 6.71 11.80
N HIS A 30 12.52 7.85 11.29
CA HIS A 30 11.65 8.87 10.71
C HIS A 30 11.01 8.37 9.41
N SER A 31 11.80 7.77 8.53
CA SER A 31 11.29 7.14 7.30
C SER A 31 10.45 5.91 7.61
N LEU A 32 10.80 5.11 8.62
CA LEU A 32 9.98 3.97 9.06
C LEU A 32 8.58 4.43 9.48
N ARG A 33 8.47 5.54 10.24
CA ARG A 33 7.17 6.11 10.60
C ARG A 33 6.36 6.51 9.35
N GLY A 34 6.99 7.15 8.38
CA GLY A 34 6.35 7.49 7.10
C GLY A 34 5.86 6.26 6.33
N LEU A 35 6.69 5.21 6.27
CA LEU A 35 6.34 3.93 5.67
C LEU A 35 5.10 3.31 6.33
N LEU A 36 5.04 3.26 7.66
CA LEU A 36 3.89 2.74 8.39
C LEU A 36 2.61 3.54 8.11
N MET A 37 2.70 4.86 7.98
CA MET A 37 1.56 5.70 7.61
C MET A 37 1.03 5.38 6.21
N LEU A 38 1.93 5.16 5.23
CA LEU A 38 1.55 4.77 3.86
C LEU A 38 0.89 3.38 3.82
N VAL A 39 1.43 2.42 4.57
CA VAL A 39 0.83 1.08 4.72
C VAL A 39 -0.59 1.19 5.29
N GLY A 40 -0.77 1.98 6.35
CA GLY A 40 -2.10 2.22 6.94
C GLY A 40 -3.08 2.90 5.97
N GLN A 41 -2.60 3.85 5.17
CA GLN A 41 -3.43 4.50 4.14
C GLN A 41 -3.88 3.51 3.07
N ARG A 42 -2.96 2.68 2.56
CA ARG A 42 -3.27 1.62 1.57
C ARG A 42 -4.29 0.64 2.15
N GLN A 43 -4.14 0.24 3.41
CA GLN A 43 -5.06 -0.66 4.07
C GLN A 43 -6.48 -0.07 4.15
N ARG A 44 -6.62 1.22 4.48
CA ARG A 44 -7.94 1.88 4.50
C ARG A 44 -8.61 1.89 3.12
N GLN A 45 -7.84 2.14 2.05
CA GLN A 45 -8.38 2.12 0.68
C GLN A 45 -8.80 0.71 0.25
N LEU A 46 -7.99 -0.30 0.57
CA LEU A 46 -8.33 -1.70 0.31
C LEU A 46 -9.58 -2.15 1.08
N SER A 47 -9.70 -1.77 2.36
CA SER A 47 -10.90 -2.02 3.16
C SER A 47 -12.14 -1.33 2.59
N TYR A 48 -11.99 -0.09 2.10
CA TYR A 48 -13.06 0.61 1.41
C TYR A 48 -13.48 -0.12 0.13
N LEU A 49 -12.52 -0.49 -0.73
CA LEU A 49 -12.78 -1.27 -1.95
C LEU A 49 -13.50 -2.58 -1.61
N ASN A 50 -13.04 -3.33 -0.62
CA ASN A 50 -13.65 -4.61 -0.23
C ASN A 50 -15.09 -4.46 0.27
N ARG A 51 -15.43 -3.32 0.90
CA ARG A 51 -16.80 -3.04 1.36
C ARG A 51 -17.75 -2.68 0.22
N ILE A 52 -17.26 -1.97 -0.80
CA ILE A 52 -18.06 -1.49 -1.92
C ILE A 52 -18.15 -2.53 -3.03
N ASP A 53 -17.02 -3.17 -3.37
CA ASP A 53 -16.91 -4.16 -4.43
C ASP A 53 -15.81 -5.19 -4.08
N PRO A 54 -16.19 -6.33 -3.48
CA PRO A 54 -15.27 -7.41 -3.13
C PRO A 54 -14.52 -7.99 -4.35
N GLN A 55 -15.09 -7.95 -5.55
CA GLN A 55 -14.47 -8.51 -6.74
C GLN A 55 -13.37 -7.59 -7.28
N ARG A 56 -13.59 -6.27 -7.27
CA ARG A 56 -12.53 -5.27 -7.52
C ARG A 56 -11.42 -5.38 -6.49
N TYR A 57 -11.75 -5.54 -5.21
CA TYR A 57 -10.74 -5.77 -4.18
C TYR A 57 -9.86 -7.00 -4.49
N ARG A 58 -10.48 -8.15 -4.80
CA ARG A 58 -9.76 -9.39 -5.14
C ARG A 58 -8.86 -9.21 -6.36
N SER A 59 -9.34 -8.54 -7.40
CA SER A 59 -8.55 -8.31 -8.61
C SER A 59 -7.36 -7.38 -8.36
N VAL A 60 -7.53 -6.35 -7.54
CA VAL A 60 -6.46 -5.40 -7.18
C VAL A 60 -5.37 -6.08 -6.37
N ILE A 61 -5.71 -6.83 -5.31
CA ILE A 61 -4.69 -7.50 -4.49
C ILE A 61 -3.93 -8.57 -5.29
N ALA A 62 -4.60 -9.28 -6.19
CA ALA A 62 -3.98 -10.29 -7.06
C ALA A 62 -3.02 -9.64 -8.06
N ARG A 63 -3.45 -8.55 -8.72
CA ARG A 63 -2.63 -7.80 -9.68
C ARG A 63 -1.39 -7.17 -9.04
N LEU A 64 -1.52 -6.65 -7.82
CA LEU A 64 -0.44 -5.95 -7.12
C LEU A 64 0.40 -6.86 -6.20
N GLY A 65 0.08 -8.16 -6.11
CA GLY A 65 0.80 -9.11 -5.25
C GLY A 65 0.72 -8.79 -3.75
N ILE A 66 -0.34 -8.10 -3.31
CA ILE A 66 -0.52 -7.71 -1.91
C ILE A 66 -1.01 -8.92 -1.13
N ARG A 67 -0.20 -9.39 -0.17
CA ARG A 67 -0.56 -10.51 0.72
C ARG A 67 -1.55 -10.05 1.79
N LYS A 68 -2.50 -10.92 2.13
CA LYS A 68 -3.55 -10.69 3.12
C LYS A 68 -3.26 -11.48 4.38
#